data_AF-A0A2P5LID5-F1
#
_entry.id   AF-A0A2P5LID5-F1
#
_cell.length_a   1.000
_cell.length_b   1.000
_cell.length_c   1.000
_cell.angle_alpha   90.00
_cell.angle_beta   90.00
_cell.angle_gamma   90.00
#
_symmetry.space_group_name_H-M   'P 1'
#
loop_
_entity.id
_entity.type
_entity.pdbx_description
1 polymer ?
#
loop_
_entity_poly.entity_id
_entity_poly.type
_entity_poly.pdbx_seq_one_letter_code
_entity_poly.pdbx_strand_id
1 'polypeptide(L)'
;MQQALIIAVFMGVAAVAQAETTAGPDRLNDIVERGSHVMPFALDKTRHVFEKTPAGGIQQVVALDLADQAQISLIRQHLSQLAARFKQGDFSGPVSIHGADMPGVKALSAGAAQMSFSYSELPDGAQIIYTAQDQALIAAVHRYFDAQLHDHGHHAVPGAHSLHHGRP
;
A
#
# COMPACT_ATOMS: atom_id res chain seq x y z
N MET A 1 -59.18 -8.49 -47.78
CA MET A 1 -58.40 -7.24 -47.75
C MET A 1 -58.61 -6.61 -46.38
N GLN A 2 -57.58 -6.54 -45.54
CA GLN A 2 -57.53 -5.64 -44.39
C GLN A 2 -56.08 -5.44 -43.95
N GLN A 3 -55.81 -4.27 -43.40
CA GLN A 3 -54.56 -3.51 -43.49
C GLN A 3 -53.55 -3.78 -42.36
N ALA A 4 -52.31 -3.37 -42.66
CA ALA A 4 -51.10 -3.12 -41.86
C ALA A 4 -51.20 -2.92 -40.34
N LEU A 5 -50.14 -3.35 -39.64
CA LEU A 5 -49.37 -2.48 -38.73
C LEU A 5 -47.94 -3.01 -38.53
N ILE A 6 -46.95 -2.17 -38.83
CA ILE A 6 -45.53 -2.38 -38.50
C ILE A 6 -45.33 -1.83 -37.09
N ILE A 7 -44.74 -2.63 -36.19
CA ILE A 7 -44.11 -2.13 -34.96
C ILE A 7 -42.69 -2.67 -34.93
N ALA A 8 -41.74 -1.76 -35.21
CA ALA A 8 -40.33 -1.98 -34.94
C ALA A 8 -40.10 -1.83 -33.42
N VAL A 9 -39.50 -2.85 -32.80
CA VAL A 9 -39.00 -2.75 -31.42
C VAL A 9 -37.48 -2.73 -31.48
N PHE A 10 -36.92 -1.55 -31.25
CA PHE A 10 -35.52 -1.36 -30.86
C PHE A 10 -35.41 -1.58 -29.33
N MET A 11 -34.66 -2.58 -28.92
CA MET A 11 -34.05 -2.72 -27.59
C MET A 11 -32.76 -3.50 -27.84
N GLY A 12 -31.55 -3.00 -27.62
CA GLY A 12 -31.06 -2.07 -26.63
C GLY A 12 -29.81 -2.74 -26.06
N VAL A 13 -28.65 -2.49 -26.66
CA VAL A 13 -27.37 -3.09 -26.24
C VAL A 13 -27.05 -2.55 -24.85
N ALA A 14 -27.06 -3.41 -23.84
CA ALA A 14 -26.62 -3.04 -22.49
C ALA A 14 -25.10 -2.84 -22.51
N ALA A 15 -24.66 -1.58 -22.51
CA ALA A 15 -23.29 -1.23 -22.22
C ALA A 15 -23.02 -1.56 -20.75
N VAL A 16 -22.18 -2.57 -20.50
CA VAL A 16 -21.64 -2.85 -19.18
C VAL A 16 -20.69 -1.70 -18.85
N ALA A 17 -21.14 -0.76 -18.01
CA ALA A 17 -20.30 0.27 -17.44
C ALA A 17 -19.26 -0.40 -16.54
N GLN A 18 -18.00 -0.41 -16.98
CA GLN A 18 -16.88 -0.74 -16.12
C GLN A 18 -16.75 0.40 -15.10
N ALA A 19 -17.00 0.10 -13.83
CA ALA A 19 -16.74 1.02 -12.73
C ALA A 19 -15.22 1.11 -12.54
N GLU A 20 -14.57 2.01 -13.27
CA GLU A 20 -13.23 2.46 -12.93
C GLU A 20 -13.32 3.24 -11.61
N THR A 21 -12.83 2.64 -10.54
CA THR A 21 -12.77 3.29 -9.24
C THR A 21 -11.69 4.36 -9.33
N THR A 22 -12.12 5.59 -9.58
CA THR A 22 -11.28 6.78 -9.64
C THR A 22 -10.59 6.98 -8.30
N ALA A 23 -9.26 7.12 -8.34
CA ALA A 23 -8.47 7.61 -7.22
C ALA A 23 -8.83 9.09 -6.97
N GLY A 24 -9.83 9.32 -6.13
CA GLY A 24 -10.38 10.64 -5.82
C GLY A 24 -10.17 11.06 -4.36
N PRO A 25 -10.41 12.35 -4.03
CA PRO A 25 -10.29 12.89 -2.68
C PRO A 25 -11.13 12.15 -1.63
N ASP A 26 -12.24 11.53 -2.04
CA ASP A 26 -13.10 10.72 -1.17
C ASP A 26 -12.38 9.46 -0.65
N ARG A 27 -11.55 8.82 -1.48
CA ARG A 27 -10.72 7.67 -1.05
C ARG A 27 -9.67 8.12 -0.01
N LEU A 28 -9.07 9.30 -0.16
CA LEU A 28 -8.10 9.83 0.82
C LEU A 28 -8.77 10.11 2.18
N ASN A 29 -9.97 10.69 2.19
CA ASN A 29 -10.71 10.97 3.42
C ASN A 29 -11.10 9.68 4.15
N ASP A 30 -11.58 8.67 3.43
CA ASP A 30 -11.87 7.34 3.99
C ASP A 30 -10.62 6.67 4.58
N ILE A 31 -9.45 6.84 3.94
CA ILE A 31 -8.16 6.36 4.44
C ILE A 31 -7.72 7.12 5.68
N VAL A 32 -7.95 8.43 5.79
CA VAL A 32 -7.63 9.21 6.99
C VAL A 32 -8.52 8.76 8.16
N GLU A 33 -9.82 8.58 7.92
CA GLU A 33 -10.78 8.20 8.95
C GLU A 33 -10.53 6.77 9.46
N ARG A 34 -10.38 5.79 8.56
CA ARG A 34 -10.06 4.38 8.93
C ARG A 34 -8.61 4.20 9.37
N GLY A 35 -7.71 4.97 8.78
CA GLY A 35 -6.29 4.98 9.07
C GLY A 35 -5.97 5.48 10.47
N SER A 36 -6.80 6.34 11.09
CA SER A 36 -6.58 6.77 12.48
C SER A 36 -6.53 5.63 13.51
N HIS A 37 -7.23 4.50 13.23
CA HIS A 37 -7.19 3.29 14.07
C HIS A 37 -6.03 2.34 13.74
N VAL A 38 -5.38 2.52 12.59
CA VAL A 38 -4.37 1.60 12.04
C VAL A 38 -2.98 2.24 12.01
N MET A 39 -2.90 3.52 11.69
CA MET A 39 -1.74 4.41 11.68
C MET A 39 -1.91 5.44 12.80
N PRO A 40 -1.33 5.22 13.98
CA PRO A 40 -1.59 6.03 15.17
C PRO A 40 -0.83 7.37 15.17
N PHE A 41 -0.41 7.88 14.00
CA PHE A 41 0.38 9.09 13.82
C PHE A 41 -0.22 9.97 12.72
N ALA A 42 0.20 11.23 12.64
CA ALA A 42 -0.42 12.23 11.77
C ALA A 42 0.19 12.15 10.37
N LEU A 43 -0.62 11.77 9.37
CA LEU A 43 -0.14 11.56 7.99
C LEU A 43 0.50 12.81 7.37
N ASP A 44 -0.03 13.99 7.67
CA ASP A 44 0.49 15.29 7.21
C ASP A 44 1.85 15.66 7.84
N LYS A 45 2.22 15.02 8.95
CA LYS A 45 3.52 15.18 9.62
C LYS A 45 4.53 14.09 9.28
N THR A 46 4.16 13.15 8.42
CA THR A 46 5.00 11.99 8.11
C THR A 46 5.20 11.83 6.62
N ARG A 47 6.20 11.03 6.28
CA ARG A 47 6.44 10.55 4.93
C ARG A 47 6.59 9.04 4.95
N HIS A 48 5.80 8.39 4.11
CA HIS A 48 5.94 6.96 3.84
C HIS A 48 6.88 6.79 2.64
N VAL A 49 7.82 5.85 2.76
CA VAL A 49 8.75 5.52 1.69
C VAL A 49 8.63 4.03 1.39
N PHE A 50 8.42 3.70 0.12
CA PHE A 50 8.37 2.32 -0.36
C PHE A 50 9.43 2.12 -1.44
N GLU A 51 10.51 1.44 -1.10
CA GLU A 51 11.63 1.16 -2.01
C GLU A 51 11.60 -0.31 -2.46
N LYS A 52 11.53 -0.54 -3.77
CA LYS A 52 11.68 -1.89 -4.32
C LYS A 52 13.15 -2.25 -4.44
N THR A 53 13.53 -3.44 -3.97
CA THR A 53 14.90 -3.96 -4.11
C THR A 53 14.89 -5.27 -4.90
N PRO A 54 16.04 -5.72 -5.44
CA PRO A 54 16.12 -7.02 -6.13
C PRO A 54 15.77 -8.23 -5.24
N ALA A 55 15.88 -8.09 -3.91
CA ALA A 55 15.60 -9.14 -2.94
C ALA A 55 14.22 -9.01 -2.27
N GLY A 56 13.46 -7.96 -2.59
CA GLY A 56 12.17 -7.65 -1.95
C GLY A 56 11.92 -6.15 -1.92
N GLY A 57 11.93 -5.54 -0.72
CA GLY A 57 11.69 -4.11 -0.58
C GLY A 57 11.95 -3.56 0.82
N ILE A 58 12.01 -2.23 0.94
CA ILE A 58 12.15 -1.49 2.19
C ILE A 58 10.95 -0.56 2.34
N GLN A 59 10.22 -0.71 3.44
CA GLN A 59 9.21 0.26 3.88
C GLN A 59 9.83 1.14 4.97
N GLN A 60 9.69 2.45 4.85
CA GLN A 60 10.02 3.38 5.92
C GLN A 60 8.84 4.29 6.20
N VAL A 61 8.74 4.73 7.44
CA VAL A 61 7.90 5.87 7.81
C VAL A 61 8.77 6.78 8.66
N VAL A 62 8.82 8.05 8.30
CA VAL A 62 9.65 9.06 8.97
C VAL A 62 8.83 10.30 9.29
N ALA A 63 9.13 10.93 10.41
CA ALA A 63 8.58 12.23 10.79
C ALA A 63 9.26 13.34 9.98
N LEU A 64 8.50 14.38 9.62
CA LEU A 64 9.04 15.56 8.93
C LEU A 64 9.79 16.51 9.87
N ASP A 65 9.55 16.40 11.18
CA ASP A 65 10.21 17.18 12.23
C ASP A 65 10.90 16.24 13.24
N LEU A 66 12.23 16.34 13.34
CA LEU A 66 13.04 15.58 14.29
C LEU A 66 12.74 15.93 15.76
N ALA A 67 12.16 17.10 16.03
CA ALA A 67 11.74 17.49 17.37
C ALA A 67 10.40 16.87 17.79
N ASP A 68 9.60 16.36 16.86
CA ASP A 68 8.30 15.71 17.15
C ASP A 68 8.51 14.26 17.63
N GLN A 69 9.07 14.13 18.84
CA GLN A 69 9.37 12.84 19.48
C GLN A 69 8.12 11.98 19.69
N ALA A 70 6.94 12.59 19.76
CA ALA A 70 5.68 11.87 19.84
C ALA A 70 5.38 11.14 18.52
N GLN A 71 5.48 11.81 17.38
CA GLN A 71 5.33 11.17 16.05
C GLN A 71 6.35 10.05 15.86
N ILE A 72 7.63 10.29 16.17
CA ILE A 72 8.70 9.29 16.03
C ILE A 72 8.39 8.03 16.87
N SER A 73 7.94 8.20 18.11
CA SER A 73 7.59 7.09 18.98
C SER A 73 6.40 6.28 18.43
N LEU A 74 5.37 6.94 17.94
CA LEU A 74 4.19 6.31 17.35
C LEU A 74 4.53 5.54 16.07
N ILE A 75 5.40 6.11 15.22
CA ILE A 75 5.93 5.45 14.02
C ILE A 75 6.67 4.17 14.39
N ARG A 76 7.60 4.25 15.35
CA ARG A 76 8.41 3.10 15.78
C ARG A 76 7.54 1.98 16.34
N GLN A 77 6.57 2.32 17.19
CA GLN A 77 5.61 1.36 17.72
C GLN A 77 4.80 0.70 16.60
N HIS A 78 4.28 1.50 15.67
CA HIS A 78 3.48 1.00 14.55
C HIS A 78 4.28 0.02 13.67
N LEU A 79 5.48 0.38 13.23
CA LEU A 79 6.29 -0.47 12.34
C LEU A 79 6.77 -1.75 13.03
N SER A 80 7.06 -1.69 14.33
CA SER A 80 7.42 -2.88 15.11
C SER A 80 6.25 -3.87 15.17
N GLN A 81 5.03 -3.37 15.41
CA GLN A 81 3.81 -4.18 15.42
C GLN A 81 3.49 -4.78 14.04
N LEU A 82 3.63 -3.99 12.96
CA LEU A 82 3.46 -4.49 11.59
C LEU A 82 4.47 -5.60 11.28
N ALA A 83 5.75 -5.41 11.58
CA ALA A 83 6.76 -6.44 11.34
C ALA A 83 6.45 -7.75 12.08
N ALA A 84 5.95 -7.67 13.32
CA ALA A 84 5.55 -8.86 14.09
C ALA A 84 4.33 -9.59 13.49
N ARG A 85 3.37 -8.84 12.93
CA ARG A 85 2.18 -9.38 12.27
C ARG A 85 2.51 -9.98 10.90
N PHE A 86 3.31 -9.29 10.09
CA PHE A 86 3.70 -9.79 8.78
C PHE A 86 4.48 -11.10 8.82
N LYS A 87 5.31 -11.31 9.86
CA LYS A 87 5.96 -12.61 10.12
C LYS A 87 4.98 -13.76 10.30
N GLN A 88 3.76 -13.47 10.74
CA GLN A 88 2.68 -14.45 10.94
C GLN A 88 1.74 -14.52 9.72
N GLY A 89 2.04 -13.81 8.63
CA GLY A 89 1.15 -13.69 7.47
C GLY A 89 -0.07 -12.81 7.74
N ASP A 90 -0.11 -12.07 8.84
CA ASP A 90 -1.21 -11.17 9.18
C ASP A 90 -1.02 -9.80 8.51
N PHE A 91 -1.75 -9.60 7.42
CA PHE A 91 -1.84 -8.33 6.69
C PHE A 91 -3.20 -7.64 6.91
N SER A 92 -3.92 -7.97 7.99
CA SER A 92 -5.25 -7.41 8.27
C SER A 92 -5.25 -5.89 8.45
N GLY A 93 -4.16 -5.31 8.95
CA GLY A 93 -3.98 -3.85 9.06
C GLY A 93 -4.11 -3.16 7.70
N PRO A 94 -3.21 -3.42 6.74
CA PRO A 94 -3.35 -2.91 5.37
C PRO A 94 -4.70 -3.24 4.72
N VAL A 95 -5.19 -4.48 4.88
CA VAL A 95 -6.50 -4.89 4.33
C VAL A 95 -7.66 -4.07 4.88
N SER A 96 -7.62 -3.68 6.16
CA SER A 96 -8.69 -2.89 6.77
C SER A 96 -8.78 -1.46 6.23
N ILE A 97 -7.68 -0.93 5.70
CA ILE A 97 -7.63 0.39 5.06
C ILE A 97 -7.94 0.26 3.56
N HIS A 98 -7.33 -0.72 2.89
CA HIS A 98 -7.21 -0.75 1.43
C HIS A 98 -8.09 -1.82 0.74
N GLY A 99 -8.72 -2.69 1.52
CA GLY A 99 -9.52 -3.82 1.04
C GLY A 99 -8.72 -5.12 0.86
N ALA A 100 -9.43 -6.25 0.83
CA ALA A 100 -8.82 -7.59 0.73
C ALA A 100 -8.18 -7.86 -0.65
N ASP A 101 -8.60 -7.11 -1.67
CA ASP A 101 -8.12 -7.25 -3.04
C ASP A 101 -6.84 -6.46 -3.32
N MET A 102 -6.23 -5.87 -2.28
CA MET A 102 -4.97 -5.13 -2.40
C MET A 102 -3.89 -5.99 -3.09
N PRO A 103 -3.32 -5.51 -4.21
CA PRO A 103 -2.33 -6.26 -4.96
C PRO A 103 -1.17 -6.75 -4.08
N GLY A 104 -0.85 -8.04 -4.18
CA GLY A 104 0.25 -8.66 -3.44
C GLY A 104 -0.13 -9.26 -2.08
N VAL A 105 -1.11 -8.70 -1.36
CA VAL A 105 -1.43 -9.12 0.03
C VAL A 105 -1.72 -10.62 0.16
N LYS A 106 -2.55 -11.19 -0.72
CA LYS A 106 -2.87 -12.63 -0.68
C LYS A 106 -1.62 -13.51 -0.81
N ALA A 107 -0.70 -13.15 -1.71
CA ALA A 107 0.54 -13.89 -1.91
C ALA A 107 1.50 -13.71 -0.72
N LEU A 108 1.62 -12.49 -0.19
CA LEU A 108 2.46 -12.20 0.97
C LEU A 108 1.95 -12.91 2.25
N SER A 109 0.64 -12.92 2.47
CA SER A 109 0.01 -13.61 3.60
C SER A 109 0.25 -15.13 3.53
N ALA A 110 0.01 -15.74 2.37
CA ALA A 110 0.24 -17.18 2.18
C ALA A 110 1.73 -17.57 2.20
N GLY A 111 2.61 -16.66 1.76
CA GLY A 111 4.05 -16.88 1.63
C GLY A 111 4.90 -16.42 2.81
N ALA A 112 4.30 -15.87 3.87
CA ALA A 112 5.05 -15.22 4.95
C ALA A 112 6.13 -16.09 5.59
N ALA A 113 5.89 -17.39 5.74
CA ALA A 113 6.86 -18.35 6.29
C ALA A 113 8.13 -18.50 5.43
N GLN A 114 8.11 -18.05 4.17
CA GLN A 114 9.23 -18.10 3.22
C GLN A 114 9.94 -16.73 3.09
N MET A 115 9.53 -15.74 3.89
CA MET A 115 10.03 -14.37 3.84
C MET A 115 10.67 -13.96 5.18
N SER A 116 11.51 -12.93 5.14
CA SER A 116 11.95 -12.22 6.34
C SER A 116 11.37 -10.80 6.36
N PHE A 117 10.98 -10.37 7.56
CA PHE A 117 10.51 -9.02 7.85
C PHE A 117 11.36 -8.45 9.00
N SER A 118 12.36 -7.62 8.67
CA SER A 118 13.32 -7.11 9.63
C SER A 118 13.03 -5.66 9.97
N TYR A 119 12.64 -5.40 11.21
CA TYR A 119 12.41 -4.06 11.75
C TYR A 119 13.71 -3.41 12.24
N SER A 120 13.87 -2.10 12.03
CA SER A 120 14.89 -1.29 12.70
C SER A 120 14.44 0.16 12.88
N GLU A 121 14.90 0.81 13.96
CA GLU A 121 14.67 2.24 14.20
C GLU A 121 15.54 3.12 13.30
N LEU A 122 15.04 4.29 12.97
CA LEU A 122 15.76 5.39 12.33
C LEU A 122 15.74 6.62 13.25
N PRO A 123 16.68 7.58 13.11
CA PRO A 123 16.67 8.79 13.93
C PRO A 123 15.33 9.56 13.92
N ASP A 124 14.66 9.58 12.77
CA ASP A 124 13.39 10.24 12.48
C ASP A 124 12.18 9.29 12.37
N GLY A 125 12.34 7.99 12.63
CA GLY A 125 11.25 7.04 12.44
C GLY A 125 11.67 5.58 12.56
N ALA A 126 11.25 4.76 11.61
CA ALA A 126 11.61 3.35 11.53
C ALA A 126 11.47 2.78 10.11
N GLN A 127 11.95 1.55 9.93
CA GLN A 127 11.82 0.80 8.69
C GLN A 127 11.52 -0.69 8.91
N ILE A 128 11.00 -1.32 7.87
CA ILE A 128 10.84 -2.77 7.71
C ILE A 128 11.49 -3.19 6.40
N ILE A 129 12.44 -4.12 6.46
CA ILE A 129 13.04 -4.75 5.29
C ILE A 129 12.33 -6.07 5.03
N TYR A 130 11.81 -6.23 3.80
CA TYR A 130 11.17 -7.41 3.27
C TYR A 130 12.16 -8.14 2.39
N THR A 131 12.49 -9.40 2.69
CA THR A 131 13.34 -10.23 1.83
C THR A 131 12.72 -11.60 1.54
N ALA A 132 12.95 -12.09 0.33
CA ALA A 132 12.58 -13.43 -0.10
C ALA A 132 13.59 -13.95 -1.14
N GLN A 133 13.63 -15.27 -1.34
CA GLN A 133 14.39 -15.90 -2.44
C GLN A 133 13.47 -16.21 -3.62
N ASP A 134 12.19 -16.50 -3.35
CA ASP A 134 11.17 -16.75 -4.38
C ASP A 134 10.85 -15.45 -5.14
N GLN A 135 11.06 -15.50 -6.46
CA GLN A 135 10.79 -14.38 -7.37
C GLN A 135 9.31 -13.97 -7.39
N ALA A 136 8.38 -14.90 -7.18
CA ALA A 136 6.96 -14.59 -7.09
C ALA A 136 6.63 -13.77 -5.83
N LEU A 137 7.31 -14.04 -4.70
CA LEU A 137 7.16 -13.27 -3.46
C LEU A 137 7.82 -11.90 -3.56
N ILE A 138 8.98 -11.81 -4.20
CA ILE A 138 9.60 -10.51 -4.51
C ILE A 138 8.66 -9.65 -5.37
N ALA A 139 8.11 -10.23 -6.44
CA ALA A 139 7.14 -9.54 -7.27
C ALA A 139 5.85 -9.17 -6.51
N ALA A 140 5.45 -9.97 -5.51
CA ALA A 140 4.32 -9.64 -4.64
C ALA A 140 4.61 -8.44 -3.73
N VAL A 141 5.82 -8.32 -3.18
CA VAL A 141 6.27 -7.12 -2.43
C VAL A 141 6.19 -5.89 -3.33
N HIS A 142 6.65 -5.99 -4.58
CA HIS A 142 6.63 -4.86 -5.50
C HIS A 142 5.21 -4.40 -5.82
N ARG A 143 4.29 -5.33 -6.08
CA ARG A 143 2.86 -5.02 -6.29
C ARG A 143 2.21 -4.39 -5.06
N TYR A 144 2.53 -4.90 -3.88
CA TYR A 144 2.07 -4.34 -2.61
C TYR A 144 2.57 -2.91 -2.43
N PHE A 145 3.85 -2.64 -2.72
CA PHE A 145 4.42 -1.30 -2.62
C PHE A 145 3.81 -0.32 -3.63
N ASP A 146 3.51 -0.77 -4.85
CA ASP A 146 2.79 0.06 -5.83
C ASP A 146 1.38 0.44 -5.34
N ALA A 147 0.67 -0.53 -4.74
CA ALA A 147 -0.65 -0.27 -4.17
C ALA A 147 -0.58 0.73 -3.01
N GLN A 148 0.41 0.59 -2.12
CA GLN A 148 0.63 1.53 -1.03
C GLN A 148 0.93 2.96 -1.54
N LEU A 149 1.80 3.08 -2.56
CA LEU A 149 2.12 4.37 -3.18
C LEU A 149 0.90 5.03 -3.82
N HIS A 150 0.04 4.24 -4.46
CA HIS A 150 -1.19 4.73 -5.06
C HIS A 150 -2.18 5.23 -3.99
N ASP A 151 -2.37 4.46 -2.91
CA ASP A 151 -3.42 4.73 -1.93
C ASP A 151 -3.07 5.83 -0.92
N HIS A 152 -1.79 5.96 -0.55
CA HIS A 152 -1.36 7.01 0.37
C HIS A 152 -1.14 8.38 -0.31
N GLY A 153 -1.27 8.45 -1.64
CA GLY A 153 -1.17 9.70 -2.40
C GLY A 153 0.12 10.47 -2.11
N HIS A 154 -0.01 11.78 -1.86
CA HIS A 154 1.14 12.68 -1.67
C HIS A 154 1.94 12.45 -0.37
N HIS A 155 1.45 11.63 0.56
CA HIS A 155 2.17 11.25 1.78
C HIS A 155 3.14 10.09 1.57
N ALA A 156 3.06 9.40 0.42
CA ALA A 156 3.95 8.31 0.07
C ALA A 156 4.81 8.64 -1.15
N VAL A 157 6.08 8.25 -1.10
CA VAL A 157 7.03 8.43 -2.20
C VAL A 157 7.76 7.12 -2.48
N PRO A 158 8.13 6.85 -3.75
CA PRO A 158 9.06 5.77 -4.03
C PRO A 158 10.38 6.06 -3.31
N GLY A 159 11.04 5.01 -2.80
CA GLY A 159 12.43 5.13 -2.34
C GLY A 159 13.30 5.68 -3.47
N ALA A 160 14.27 6.52 -3.11
CA ALA A 160 15.28 6.91 -4.08
C ALA A 160 15.98 5.62 -4.53
N HIS A 161 15.90 5.30 -5.83
CA HIS A 161 16.85 4.36 -6.40
C HIS A 161 18.22 4.89 -5.99
N SER A 162 18.93 4.14 -5.15
CA SER A 162 20.36 4.31 -4.99
C SER A 162 20.99 3.91 -6.33
N LEU A 163 20.81 4.76 -7.34
CA LEU A 163 21.71 4.86 -8.47
C LEU A 163 23.03 5.25 -7.83
N HIS A 164 23.86 4.24 -7.62
CA HIS A 164 25.27 4.39 -7.37
C HIS A 164 25.89 4.98 -8.65
N HIS A 165 25.53 6.21 -9.00
CA HIS A 165 26.32 7.03 -9.90
C HIS A 165 27.49 7.52 -9.07
N GLY A 166 28.56 6.73 -9.15
CA GLY A 166 29.87 7.15 -8.71
C GLY A 166 30.16 8.56 -9.22
N ARG A 167 30.81 9.33 -8.36
CA ARG A 167 31.38 10.61 -8.72
C ARG A 167 32.84 10.64 -8.25
N PRO A 168 33.66 11.43 -8.96
CA PRO A 168 35.01 11.09 -9.39
C PRO A 168 36.07 11.15 -8.29
#